data_AF-A0A090VQJ0-F1
#
_entry.id   AF-A0A090VQJ0-F1
#
_cell.length_a   1.000
_cell.length_b   1.000
_cell.length_c   1.000
_cell.angle_alpha   90.00
_cell.angle_beta   90.00
_cell.angle_gamma   90.00
#
_symmetry.space_group_name_H-M   'P 1'
#
loop_
_entity.id
_entity.type
_entity.pdbx_description
1 polymer ?
#
loop_
_entity_poly.entity_id
_entity_poly.type
_entity_poly.pdbx_seq_one_letter_code
_entity_poly.pdbx_strand_id
1 'polypeptide(L)'
;MGNNNLGFLATQNDRAQDIENKLAASNFSYSPNKALDISGFGIFNSSRVDLRQKSSVKYTNPNLGIPDEDTDQMTTQRSDIGLLKLSARYKPNINNQMDYDVLGRITKESQDRSLLSSVLGATNQLEENTPYSINQNLNYYYTLNETNIFALEVQHLLQDEDPIYNAILEDKASYENVADNLGLDPDQIVQH
;
A
#
# COMPACT_ATOMS: atom_id res chain seq x y z
N MET A 1 14.72 -8.10 -13.03
CA MET A 1 14.49 -6.63 -13.15
C MET A 1 13.25 -6.32 -12.31
N GLY A 2 13.43 -6.09 -11.01
CA GLY A 2 12.35 -5.84 -10.07
C GLY A 2 12.21 -4.34 -9.86
N ASN A 3 11.03 -3.81 -10.14
CA ASN A 3 10.73 -2.40 -10.06
C ASN A 3 10.62 -2.00 -8.57
N ASN A 4 11.73 -1.61 -7.94
CA ASN A 4 11.76 -1.05 -6.59
C ASN A 4 11.29 0.41 -6.64
N ASN A 5 10.00 0.61 -6.92
CA ASN A 5 9.39 1.89 -6.70
C ASN A 5 9.15 2.01 -5.19
N LEU A 6 10.08 2.65 -4.48
CA LEU A 6 9.85 3.21 -3.15
C LEU A 6 8.80 4.32 -3.29
N GLY A 7 7.59 3.97 -3.71
CA GLY A 7 6.54 4.86 -4.18
C GLY A 7 6.14 5.85 -3.12
N PHE A 8 6.92 6.90 -2.95
CA PHE A 8 6.49 8.16 -2.37
C PHE A 8 5.54 8.76 -3.40
N LEU A 9 4.30 8.29 -3.37
CA LEU A 9 3.18 8.92 -4.05
C LEU A 9 2.96 10.27 -3.38
N ALA A 10 3.80 11.25 -3.71
CA ALA A 10 3.40 12.64 -3.63
C ALA A 10 2.28 12.81 -4.66
N THR A 11 1.07 12.61 -4.16
CA THR A 11 -0.24 12.80 -4.79
C THR A 11 -0.27 14.03 -5.69
N GLN A 12 -0.18 13.80 -7.01
CA GLN A 12 -0.79 14.68 -8.00
C GLN A 12 -2.30 14.45 -7.92
N ASN A 13 -2.95 15.01 -6.91
CA ASN A 13 -4.39 14.90 -6.75
C ASN A 13 -5.01 16.30 -6.75
N ASP A 14 -5.63 16.66 -7.88
CA ASP A 14 -6.33 17.95 -8.07
C ASP A 14 -7.57 18.10 -7.17
N ARG A 15 -7.91 17.08 -6.36
CA ARG A 15 -9.03 17.07 -5.40
C ARG A 15 -8.56 17.00 -3.93
N ALA A 16 -7.25 17.10 -3.68
CA ALA A 16 -6.72 17.17 -2.32
C ALA A 16 -6.98 18.54 -1.71
N GLN A 17 -7.59 18.53 -0.52
CA GLN A 17 -7.79 19.72 0.30
C GLN A 17 -6.58 19.98 1.18
N ASP A 18 -6.00 18.91 1.73
CA ASP A 18 -4.83 18.96 2.61
C ASP A 18 -3.97 17.71 2.46
N ILE A 19 -2.65 17.88 2.54
CA ILE A 19 -1.67 16.80 2.47
C ILE A 19 -0.62 17.05 3.55
N GLU A 20 -0.56 16.18 4.55
CA GLU A 20 0.47 16.17 5.58
C GLU A 20 1.41 14.98 5.41
N ASN A 21 2.71 15.20 5.59
CA ASN A 21 3.70 14.13 5.54
C ASN A 21 4.78 14.33 6.60
N LYS A 22 5.10 13.27 7.35
CA LYS A 22 6.13 13.24 8.39
C LYS A 22 7.09 12.10 8.11
N LEU A 23 8.39 12.41 8.03
CA LEU A 23 9.44 11.45 7.72
C LEU A 23 10.51 11.48 8.80
N ALA A 24 10.88 10.30 9.30
CA ALA A 24 12.05 10.09 10.13
C ALA A 24 12.91 9.00 9.51
N ALA A 25 14.21 9.25 9.36
CA ALA A 25 15.13 8.28 8.79
C ALA A 25 16.46 8.32 9.53
N SER A 26 17.07 7.16 9.70
CA SER A 26 18.41 7.01 10.22
C SER A 26 19.13 5.86 9.52
N ASN A 27 20.44 5.98 9.42
CA ASN A 27 21.29 4.94 8.86
C ASN A 27 22.55 4.79 9.69
N PHE A 28 23.16 3.62 9.63
CA PHE A 28 24.43 3.35 10.26
C PHE A 28 25.30 2.46 9.38
N SER A 29 26.60 2.56 9.59
CA SER A 29 27.60 1.67 9.00
C SER A 29 28.76 1.54 9.97
N TYR A 30 29.19 0.32 10.21
CA TYR A 30 30.28 0.01 11.11
C TYR A 30 31.04 -1.21 10.61
N SER A 31 32.37 -1.14 10.64
CA SER A 31 33.25 -2.21 10.23
C SER A 31 34.07 -2.67 11.44
N PRO A 32 33.60 -3.66 12.22
CA PRO A 32 34.31 -4.14 13.41
C PRO A 32 35.75 -4.60 13.12
N ASN A 33 35.99 -5.10 11.90
CA ASN A 33 37.31 -5.48 11.41
C ASN A 33 37.35 -5.34 9.88
N LYS A 34 38.52 -5.60 9.27
CA LYS A 34 38.72 -5.46 7.81
C LYS A 34 37.91 -6.45 6.96
N ALA A 35 37.39 -7.51 7.56
CA ALA A 35 36.68 -8.58 6.88
C ALA A 35 35.15 -8.49 7.06
N LEU A 36 34.62 -7.63 7.93
CA LEU A 36 33.20 -7.56 8.21
C LEU A 36 32.73 -6.10 8.21
N ASP A 37 31.78 -5.80 7.34
CA ASP A 37 31.04 -4.55 7.31
C ASP A 37 29.58 -4.83 7.69
N ILE A 38 29.05 -4.09 8.65
CA ILE A 38 27.65 -4.14 9.06
C ILE A 38 27.04 -2.77 8.81
N SER A 39 25.93 -2.72 8.10
CA SER A 39 25.21 -1.48 7.84
C SER A 39 23.71 -1.70 7.90
N GLY A 40 22.97 -0.60 7.94
CA GLY A 40 21.52 -0.67 7.96
C GLY A 40 20.89 0.70 7.95
N PHE A 41 19.58 0.70 7.81
CA PHE A 41 18.77 1.91 7.94
C PHE A 41 17.42 1.60 8.55
N GLY A 42 16.83 2.63 9.15
CA GLY A 42 15.43 2.66 9.51
C GLY A 42 14.76 3.89 8.90
N ILE A 43 13.56 3.70 8.37
CA ILE A 43 12.72 4.77 7.84
C ILE A 43 11.32 4.59 8.40
N PHE A 44 10.77 5.65 8.94
CA PHE A 44 9.37 5.76 9.30
C PHE A 44 8.75 6.92 8.55
N ASN A 45 7.61 6.69 7.92
CA ASN A 45 6.85 7.71 7.20
C ASN A 45 5.38 7.63 7.62
N SER A 46 4.77 8.78 7.87
CA SER A 46 3.35 8.91 8.16
C SER A 46 2.78 10.00 7.28
N SER A 47 1.77 9.68 6.50
CA SER A 47 1.08 10.63 5.62
C SER A 47 -0.42 10.64 5.88
N ARG A 48 -1.00 11.82 5.67
CA ARG A 48 -2.45 12.02 5.69
C ARG A 48 -2.84 12.86 4.49
N VAL A 49 -3.88 12.43 3.79
CA VAL A 49 -4.44 13.16 2.65
C VAL A 49 -5.94 13.29 2.85
N ASP A 50 -6.42 14.53 2.90
CA ASP A 50 -7.84 14.84 2.94
C ASP A 50 -8.31 15.24 1.54
N LEU A 51 -9.31 14.55 1.01
CA LEU A 51 -9.88 14.73 -0.32
C LEU A 51 -11.33 15.18 -0.21
N ARG A 52 -11.77 16.04 -1.15
CA ARG A 52 -13.18 16.34 -1.32
C ARG A 52 -13.57 16.41 -2.78
N GLN A 53 -14.64 15.71 -3.13
CA GLN A 53 -15.15 15.62 -4.48
C GLN A 53 -16.64 15.96 -4.47
N LYS A 54 -17.01 16.97 -5.26
CA LYS A 54 -18.41 17.28 -5.55
C LYS A 54 -18.71 16.87 -6.97
N SER A 55 -19.81 16.16 -7.18
CA SER A 55 -20.29 15.76 -8.50
C SER A 55 -21.77 16.06 -8.64
N SER A 56 -22.21 16.34 -9.86
CA SER A 56 -23.61 16.53 -10.22
C SER A 56 -23.84 15.77 -11.51
N VAL A 57 -24.73 14.78 -11.46
CA VAL A 57 -25.08 13.92 -12.60
C VAL A 57 -26.51 14.24 -13.00
N LYS A 58 -26.71 14.59 -14.28
CA LYS A 58 -28.03 14.85 -14.84
C LYS A 58 -28.43 13.73 -15.80
N TYR A 59 -29.58 13.14 -15.56
CA TYR A 59 -30.10 12.06 -16.41
C TYR A 59 -31.06 12.64 -17.45
N THR A 60 -30.71 12.53 -18.74
CA THR A 60 -31.43 13.21 -19.83
C THR A 60 -32.58 12.40 -20.42
N ASN A 61 -32.76 11.14 -20.02
CA ASN A 61 -33.85 10.29 -20.48
C ASN A 61 -34.94 10.18 -19.40
N PRO A 62 -36.06 10.93 -19.53
CA PRO A 62 -37.12 10.97 -18.53
C PRO A 62 -37.88 9.64 -18.38
N ASN A 63 -37.76 8.71 -19.34
CA ASN A 63 -38.46 7.43 -19.30
C ASN A 63 -37.82 6.42 -18.32
N LEU A 64 -36.63 6.70 -17.79
CA LEU A 64 -35.93 5.82 -16.85
C LEU A 64 -36.31 6.06 -15.38
N GLY A 65 -37.01 7.16 -15.06
CA GLY A 65 -37.44 7.48 -13.69
C GLY A 65 -36.30 7.79 -12.70
N ILE A 66 -35.06 7.92 -13.17
CA ILE A 66 -33.88 8.19 -12.34
C ILE A 66 -33.78 9.70 -12.09
N PRO A 67 -33.81 10.18 -10.83
CA PRO A 67 -33.61 11.59 -10.52
C PRO A 67 -32.17 12.04 -10.78
N ASP A 68 -31.98 13.32 -11.09
CA ASP A 68 -30.66 13.95 -11.07
C ASP A 68 -30.01 13.77 -9.68
N GLU A 69 -28.70 13.55 -9.65
CA GLU A 69 -27.97 13.22 -8.42
C GLU A 69 -26.79 14.18 -8.21
N ASP A 70 -26.88 14.96 -7.14
CA ASP A 70 -25.75 15.66 -6.54
C ASP A 70 -25.09 14.81 -5.45
N THR A 71 -23.76 14.74 -5.46
CA THR A 71 -22.94 14.07 -4.44
C THR A 71 -21.84 14.98 -3.88
N ASP A 72 -21.59 14.89 -2.58
CA ASP A 72 -20.45 15.50 -1.88
C ASP A 72 -19.72 14.42 -1.09
N GLN A 73 -18.53 14.06 -1.54
CA GLN A 73 -17.70 13.02 -0.95
C GLN A 73 -16.51 13.65 -0.26
N MET A 74 -16.29 13.29 1.01
CA MET A 74 -15.09 13.59 1.77
C MET A 74 -14.34 12.27 2.03
N THR A 75 -13.02 12.27 1.87
CA THR A 75 -12.21 11.09 2.10
C THR A 75 -10.94 11.47 2.85
N THR A 76 -10.67 10.80 3.97
CA THR A 76 -9.41 10.93 4.72
C THR A 76 -8.62 9.65 4.54
N GLN A 77 -7.45 9.75 3.89
CA GLN A 77 -6.52 8.64 3.71
C GLN A 77 -5.35 8.82 4.68
N ARG A 78 -4.98 7.77 5.41
CA ARG A 78 -3.82 7.73 6.31
C ARG A 78 -2.94 6.55 5.92
N SER A 79 -1.62 6.77 5.91
CA SER A 79 -0.63 5.73 5.61
C SER A 79 0.58 5.88 6.51
N ASP A 80 0.83 4.86 7.34
CA ASP A 80 2.03 4.73 8.17
C ASP A 80 2.90 3.59 7.62
N ILE A 81 4.16 3.89 7.32
CA ILE A 81 5.12 2.93 6.76
C ILE A 81 6.35 2.86 7.65
N GLY A 82 6.71 1.66 8.08
CA GLY A 82 7.96 1.33 8.76
C GLY A 82 8.86 0.46 7.89
N LEU A 83 10.11 0.86 7.71
CA LEU A 83 11.14 0.10 6.99
C LEU A 83 12.37 -0.06 7.88
N LEU A 84 12.89 -1.28 7.94
CA LEU A 84 14.16 -1.59 8.61
C LEU A 84 14.97 -2.50 7.71
N LYS A 85 16.20 -2.08 7.36
CA LYS A 85 17.16 -2.90 6.64
C LYS A 85 18.39 -3.14 7.49
N LEU A 86 18.85 -4.39 7.52
CA LEU A 86 20.15 -4.79 8.04
C LEU A 86 20.93 -5.51 6.94
N SER A 87 22.20 -5.18 6.83
CA SER A 87 23.11 -5.65 5.80
C SER A 87 24.44 -6.04 6.44
N ALA A 88 24.94 -7.22 6.11
CA ALA A 88 26.23 -7.71 6.53
C ALA A 88 27.04 -8.15 5.31
N ARG A 89 28.24 -7.59 5.14
CA ARG A 89 29.21 -8.00 4.14
C ARG A 89 30.41 -8.61 4.84
N TYR A 90 30.66 -9.88 4.56
CA TYR A 90 31.82 -10.61 5.04
C TYR A 90 32.79 -10.91 3.90
N LYS A 91 33.98 -10.31 3.94
CA LYS A 91 35.04 -10.42 2.94
C LYS A 91 36.39 -10.72 3.60
N PRO A 92 36.66 -11.97 4.00
CA PRO A 92 37.93 -12.33 4.65
C PRO A 92 39.14 -12.19 3.73
N ASN A 93 38.96 -12.29 2.41
CA ASN A 93 40.01 -12.11 1.41
C ASN A 93 39.40 -11.73 0.06
N ILE A 94 40.24 -11.52 -0.95
CA ILE A 94 39.79 -11.15 -2.30
C ILE A 94 39.01 -12.27 -3.01
N ASN A 95 39.18 -13.52 -2.58
CA ASN A 95 38.58 -14.69 -3.21
C ASN A 95 37.25 -15.11 -2.58
N ASN A 96 36.84 -14.53 -1.46
CA ASN A 96 35.64 -14.92 -0.73
C ASN A 96 34.89 -13.67 -0.28
N GLN A 97 33.64 -13.53 -0.73
CA GLN A 97 32.75 -12.48 -0.28
C GLN A 97 31.35 -13.05 -0.09
N MET A 98 30.74 -12.75 1.04
CA MET A 98 29.34 -13.05 1.34
C MET A 98 28.64 -11.75 1.70
N ASP A 99 27.56 -11.44 1.01
CA ASP A 99 26.67 -10.32 1.32
C ASP A 99 25.32 -10.88 1.76
N TYR A 100 24.81 -10.45 2.91
CA TYR A 100 23.53 -10.86 3.44
C TYR A 100 22.70 -9.65 3.87
N ASP A 101 21.49 -9.55 3.33
CA ASP A 101 20.55 -8.47 3.59
C ASP A 101 19.24 -9.03 4.14
N VAL A 102 18.67 -8.33 5.11
CA VAL A 102 17.29 -8.53 5.57
C VAL A 102 16.59 -7.18 5.60
N LEU A 103 15.46 -7.08 4.90
CA LEU A 103 14.59 -5.90 4.86
C LEU A 103 13.21 -6.27 5.38
N GLY A 104 12.81 -5.65 6.48
CA GLY A 104 11.45 -5.66 6.99
C GLY A 104 10.68 -4.42 6.52
N ARG A 105 9.44 -4.62 6.10
CA ARG A 105 8.46 -3.56 5.80
C ARG A 105 7.16 -3.87 6.52
N ILE A 106 6.61 -2.87 7.18
CA ILE A 106 5.24 -2.88 7.70
C ILE A 106 4.55 -1.61 7.23
N THR A 107 3.30 -1.75 6.82
CA THR A 107 2.45 -0.64 6.43
C THR A 107 1.14 -0.73 7.21
N LYS A 108 0.56 0.42 7.54
CA LYS A 108 -0.79 0.56 8.04
C LYS A 108 -1.48 1.65 7.23
N GLU A 109 -2.52 1.26 6.51
CA GLU A 109 -3.32 2.15 5.69
C GLU A 109 -4.75 2.17 6.22
N SER A 110 -5.35 3.35 6.24
CA SER A 110 -6.78 3.49 6.47
C SER A 110 -7.40 4.57 5.60
N GLN A 111 -8.64 4.32 5.18
CA GLN A 111 -9.44 5.24 4.39
C GLN A 111 -10.81 5.37 5.04
N ASP A 112 -11.14 6.59 5.45
CA ASP A 112 -12.47 6.98 5.92
C ASP A 112 -13.15 7.79 4.83
N ARG A 113 -14.27 7.30 4.30
CA ARG A 113 -15.05 7.94 3.25
C ARG A 113 -16.45 8.25 3.75
N SER A 114 -16.83 9.52 3.68
CA SER A 114 -18.20 9.98 3.86
C SER A 114 -18.74 10.49 2.53
N LEU A 115 -19.90 9.99 2.12
CA LEU A 115 -20.61 10.38 0.90
C LEU A 115 -21.99 10.90 1.29
N LEU A 116 -22.33 12.11 0.85
CA LEU A 116 -23.69 12.62 0.90
C LEU A 116 -24.25 12.65 -0.53
N SER A 117 -25.26 11.83 -0.81
CA SER A 117 -26.01 11.84 -2.06
C SER A 117 -27.41 12.43 -1.84
N SER A 118 -27.85 13.27 -2.77
CA SER A 118 -29.23 13.79 -2.84
C SER A 118 -30.28 12.69 -3.11
N VAL A 119 -29.87 11.52 -3.60
CA VAL A 119 -30.74 10.39 -3.94
C VAL A 119 -30.58 9.25 -2.95
N LEU A 120 -29.34 8.83 -2.67
CA LEU A 120 -29.04 7.67 -1.82
C LEU A 120 -28.88 8.03 -0.33
N GLY A 121 -28.82 9.32 0.02
CA GLY A 121 -28.60 9.76 1.40
C GLY A 121 -27.13 9.72 1.81
N ALA A 122 -26.88 9.62 3.12
CA ALA A 122 -25.52 9.61 3.67
C ALA A 122 -24.97 8.17 3.76
N THR A 123 -23.70 7.97 3.40
CA THR A 123 -23.00 6.69 3.54
C THR A 123 -21.61 6.93 4.11
N ASN A 124 -21.22 6.13 5.11
CA ASN A 124 -19.87 6.16 5.68
C ASN A 124 -19.21 4.79 5.47
N GLN A 125 -17.95 4.78 5.06
CA GLN A 125 -17.18 3.58 4.78
C GLN A 125 -15.78 3.71 5.39
N LEU A 126 -15.35 2.66 6.08
CA LEU A 126 -14.03 2.54 6.66
C LEU A 126 -13.33 1.32 6.06
N GLU A 127 -12.17 1.56 5.47
CA GLU A 127 -11.29 0.52 4.93
C GLU A 127 -9.96 0.59 5.68
N GLU A 128 -9.44 -0.56 6.11
CA GLU A 128 -8.14 -0.67 6.78
C GLU A 128 -7.34 -1.83 6.21
N ASN A 129 -6.03 -1.66 6.11
CA ASN A 129 -5.10 -2.69 5.65
C ASN A 129 -3.77 -2.57 6.39
N THR A 130 -3.22 -3.69 6.88
CA THR A 130 -1.95 -3.71 7.63
C THR A 130 -0.96 -4.74 7.10
N PRO A 131 -0.46 -4.60 5.85
CA PRO A 131 0.40 -5.60 5.26
C PRO A 131 1.82 -5.53 5.85
N TYR A 132 2.52 -6.67 5.84
CA TYR A 132 3.94 -6.73 6.18
C TYR A 132 4.70 -7.60 5.18
N SER A 133 6.01 -7.36 5.08
CA SER A 133 6.92 -8.22 4.33
C SER A 133 8.31 -8.28 4.95
N ILE A 134 8.96 -9.42 4.78
CA ILE A 134 10.36 -9.68 5.13
C ILE A 134 11.04 -10.23 3.88
N ASN A 135 11.98 -9.45 3.35
CA ASN A 135 12.81 -9.83 2.21
C ASN A 135 14.22 -10.17 2.69
N GLN A 136 14.71 -11.35 2.34
CA GLN A 136 16.06 -11.83 2.66
C GLN A 136 16.81 -12.09 1.36
N ASN A 137 18.04 -11.60 1.29
CA ASN A 137 18.90 -11.76 0.12
C ASN A 137 20.30 -12.17 0.54
N LEU A 138 20.78 -13.30 0.03
CA LEU A 138 22.12 -13.83 0.24
C LEU A 138 22.85 -13.91 -1.10
N ASN A 139 24.00 -13.27 -1.18
CA ASN A 139 24.94 -13.38 -2.29
C ASN A 139 26.27 -13.94 -1.78
N TYR A 140 26.80 -14.94 -2.47
CA TYR A 140 28.12 -15.50 -2.18
C TYR A 140 28.97 -15.58 -3.45
N TYR A 141 30.19 -15.08 -3.36
CA TYR A 141 31.17 -15.04 -4.43
C TYR A 141 32.44 -15.78 -4.00
N TYR A 142 32.87 -16.73 -4.82
CA TYR A 142 34.07 -17.51 -4.62
C TYR A 142 34.94 -17.53 -5.88
N THR A 143 36.18 -17.05 -5.77
CA THR A 143 37.18 -17.12 -6.83
C THR A 143 38.15 -18.25 -6.53
N LEU A 144 38.09 -19.33 -7.31
CA LEU A 144 39.06 -20.42 -7.21
C LEU A 144 40.41 -20.03 -7.85
N ASN A 145 40.36 -19.36 -9.00
CA ASN A 145 41.50 -18.79 -9.73
C ASN A 145 41.02 -17.74 -10.76
N GLU A 146 41.94 -17.16 -11.54
CA GLU A 146 41.65 -16.10 -12.52
C GLU A 146 40.63 -16.50 -13.60
N THR A 147 40.43 -17.80 -13.86
CA THR A 147 39.51 -18.29 -14.90
C THR A 147 38.28 -18.98 -14.33
N ASN A 148 38.20 -19.19 -13.01
CA ASN A 148 37.12 -19.92 -12.34
C ASN A 148 36.55 -19.09 -11.18
N ILE A 149 35.42 -18.44 -11.45
CA ILE A 149 34.66 -17.63 -10.49
C ILE A 149 33.26 -18.26 -10.34
N PHE A 150 32.83 -18.46 -9.10
CA PHE A 150 31.53 -19.00 -8.75
C PHE A 150 30.71 -17.95 -8.02
N ALA A 151 29.42 -17.88 -8.32
CA ALA A 151 28.48 -17.00 -7.65
C ALA A 151 27.20 -17.78 -7.31
N LEU A 152 26.67 -17.52 -6.11
CA LEU A 152 25.40 -18.04 -5.62
C LEU A 152 24.55 -16.85 -5.17
N GLU A 153 23.29 -16.82 -5.59
CA GLU A 153 22.29 -15.84 -5.17
C GLU A 153 21.05 -16.58 -4.66
N VAL A 154 20.57 -16.22 -3.47
CA VAL A 154 19.37 -16.78 -2.85
C VAL A 154 18.50 -15.62 -2.37
N GLN A 155 17.26 -15.58 -2.84
CA GLN A 155 16.26 -14.59 -2.46
C GLN A 155 15.07 -15.30 -1.83
N HIS A 156 14.56 -14.74 -0.71
CA HIS A 156 13.37 -15.23 -0.04
C HIS A 156 12.47 -14.08 0.39
N LEU A 157 11.17 -14.21 0.14
CA LEU A 157 10.15 -13.22 0.48
C LEU A 157 9.06 -13.90 1.31
N LEU A 158 8.84 -13.38 2.53
CA LEU A 158 7.68 -13.68 3.35
C LEU A 158 6.80 -12.42 3.37
N GLN A 159 5.51 -12.54 3.07
CA GLN A 159 4.59 -11.41 3.07
C GLN A 159 3.18 -11.83 3.46
N ASP A 160 2.42 -10.87 3.98
CA ASP A 160 1.00 -11.00 4.30
C ASP A 160 0.28 -9.71 3.94
N GLU A 161 -0.89 -9.85 3.33
CA GLU A 161 -1.76 -8.74 2.91
C GLU A 161 -3.14 -8.98 3.54
N ASP A 162 -3.60 -8.05 4.40
CA ASP A 162 -4.81 -8.24 5.22
C ASP A 162 -5.90 -7.21 4.83
N PRO A 163 -6.60 -7.39 3.69
CA PRO A 163 -7.66 -6.47 3.29
C PRO A 163 -8.99 -6.83 3.97
N ILE A 164 -9.47 -5.99 4.90
CA ILE A 164 -10.86 -6.06 5.39
C ILE A 164 -11.68 -4.90 4.82
N TYR A 165 -12.61 -5.22 3.92
CA TYR A 165 -13.61 -4.30 3.38
C TYR A 165 -14.87 -4.32 4.25
N ASN A 166 -15.03 -3.35 5.16
CA ASN A 166 -16.23 -3.22 5.99
C ASN A 166 -17.12 -2.06 5.48
N ALA A 167 -17.96 -2.33 4.48
CA ALA A 167 -19.08 -1.44 4.17
C ALA A 167 -20.21 -1.67 5.18
N ILE A 168 -20.30 -0.82 6.21
CA ILE A 168 -21.50 -0.75 7.06
C ILE A 168 -22.57 0.00 6.27
N LEU A 169 -23.46 -0.75 5.63
CA LEU A 169 -24.64 -0.20 4.96
C LEU A 169 -25.71 0.10 6.02
N GLU A 170 -25.68 1.30 6.60
CA GLU A 170 -26.78 1.81 7.42
C GLU A 170 -27.85 2.39 6.48
N ASP A 171 -28.69 1.50 5.94
CA ASP A 171 -30.13 1.65 5.64
C ASP A 171 -30.52 0.74 4.47
N LYS A 172 -31.06 -0.44 4.79
CA LYS A 172 -31.51 -1.43 3.79
C LYS A 172 -32.75 -0.98 3.00
N ALA A 173 -33.47 0.06 3.42
CA ALA A 173 -34.73 0.44 2.80
C ALA A 173 -34.58 1.21 1.47
N SER A 174 -33.41 1.78 1.17
CA SER A 174 -33.19 2.63 -0.01
C SER A 174 -32.76 1.85 -1.27
N TYR A 175 -32.16 0.66 -1.11
CA TYR A 175 -31.53 -0.08 -2.22
C TYR A 175 -32.49 -0.95 -3.04
N GLU A 176 -33.62 -1.37 -2.47
CA GLU A 176 -34.59 -2.23 -3.17
C GLU A 176 -35.15 -1.53 -4.42
N ASN A 177 -35.49 -0.25 -4.32
CA ASN A 177 -36.02 0.52 -5.45
C ASN A 177 -35.00 0.71 -6.59
N VAL A 178 -33.70 0.77 -6.29
CA VAL A 178 -32.67 0.97 -7.31
C VAL A 178 -32.30 -0.35 -7.99
N ALA A 179 -32.25 -1.46 -7.25
CA ALA A 179 -31.99 -2.79 -7.78
C ALA A 179 -33.12 -3.26 -8.72
N ASP A 180 -34.38 -3.04 -8.33
CA ASP A 180 -35.56 -3.39 -9.14
C ASP A 180 -35.60 -2.61 -10.46
N ASN A 181 -35.26 -1.31 -10.44
CA ASN A 181 -35.23 -0.49 -11.65
C ASN A 181 -34.06 -0.82 -12.60
N LEU A 182 -33.00 -1.45 -12.09
CA LEU A 182 -31.84 -1.89 -12.88
C LEU A 182 -31.93 -3.36 -13.33
N GLY A 183 -33.00 -4.08 -12.96
CA GLY A 183 -33.20 -5.49 -13.33
C GLY A 183 -32.15 -6.42 -12.73
N LEU A 184 -31.54 -6.03 -11.60
CA LEU A 184 -30.57 -6.84 -10.88
C LEU A 184 -31.32 -7.75 -9.90
N ASP A 185 -31.06 -9.06 -9.97
CA ASP A 185 -31.65 -10.04 -9.07
C ASP A 185 -31.08 -9.86 -7.64
N PRO A 186 -31.92 -9.50 -6.64
CA PRO A 186 -31.46 -9.32 -5.27
C PRO A 186 -31.00 -10.63 -4.61
N ASP A 187 -31.31 -11.79 -5.20
CA ASP A 187 -30.93 -13.12 -4.70
C ASP A 187 -29.67 -13.69 -5.38
N GLN A 188 -28.85 -12.85 -6.03
CA GLN A 188 -27.60 -13.31 -6.63
C GLN A 188 -26.56 -13.68 -5.54
N ILE A 189 -26.63 -14.93 -5.08
CA ILE A 189 -25.64 -15.52 -4.19
C ILE A 189 -24.31 -15.60 -4.95
N VAL A 190 -23.34 -14.77 -4.55
CA VAL A 190 -21.95 -14.89 -5.00
C VAL A 190 -21.42 -16.23 -4.49
N GLN A 191 -21.31 -17.23 -5.36
CA GLN A 191 -20.56 -18.45 -5.05
C GLN A 191 -19.07 -18.15 -5.13
N HIS A 192 -18.37 -18.57 -4.07
CA HIS A 192 -16.92 -18.47 -3.85
C HIS A 192 -16.05 -18.96 -5.00
#